data_AF-A0A521LIX7-F1
#
_entry.id   AF-A0A521LIX7-F1
#
_cell.length_a   1.000
_cell.length_b   1.000
_cell.length_c   1.000
_cell.angle_alpha   90.00
_cell.angle_beta   90.00
_cell.angle_gamma   90.00
#
_symmetry.space_group_name_H-M   'P 1'
#
loop_
_entity.id
_entity.type
_entity.pdbx_description
1 polymer ?
#
loop_
_entity_poly.entity_id
_entity_poly.type
_entity_poly.pdbx_seq_one_letter_code
_entity_poly.pdbx_strand_id
1 'polypeptide(L)'
;MRLRCDRRHHRFEVPLRAGAGRQAHAGEDRVTQLLQALLNGVMTGALIAVPAIGFSAIFAVLRYPNFAIAAYATIGAFAAWWANVVLGLPIMAALAVAFAVTGVVGVAAEETALKRLRGNGALIVAIASIALNLVLENIVRFLFGNEMRGYDLPIARDLRFGDLRVGPQQLQSLLLSVVIMAAMFLFLRYTRFGKAMRAVADNPDLARLKGIDPAKIAIVTLFLGAGLTGVGGVLIGLDTSIDPLTGYRVLLSVFAAAVLGGLGSIPGAVAGALMLGIAEELALLAVPATYRTAVGFVAILLMLTFRPRGLLGERAA
;
A
#
# COMPACT_ATOMS: atom_id res chain seq x y z
N MET A 1 -13.32 55.69 -53.40
CA MET A 1 -12.45 56.75 -52.86
C MET A 1 -12.14 56.44 -51.39
N ARG A 2 -10.94 55.91 -51.13
CA ARG A 2 -10.13 55.90 -49.88
C ARG A 2 -10.76 55.43 -48.53
N LEU A 3 -10.47 54.17 -48.20
CA LEU A 3 -9.83 53.64 -46.99
C LEU A 3 -9.72 54.54 -45.73
N ARG A 4 -10.07 53.99 -44.56
CA ARG A 4 -9.24 54.12 -43.35
C ARG A 4 -9.41 52.91 -42.42
N CYS A 5 -8.31 52.17 -42.32
CA CYS A 5 -8.04 51.05 -41.43
C CYS A 5 -7.33 51.65 -40.21
N ASP A 6 -7.93 51.61 -39.01
CA ASP A 6 -7.27 52.08 -37.78
C ASP A 6 -6.57 50.90 -37.10
N ARG A 7 -5.29 50.69 -37.46
CA ARG A 7 -4.34 49.83 -36.75
C ARG A 7 -3.78 50.61 -35.55
N ARG A 8 -4.33 50.40 -34.36
CA ARG A 8 -3.64 50.79 -33.12
C ARG A 8 -2.72 49.67 -32.66
N HIS A 9 -1.44 49.85 -32.96
CA HIS A 9 -0.35 49.10 -32.37
C HIS A 9 -0.19 49.47 -30.88
N HIS A 10 -0.69 48.64 -29.98
CA HIS A 10 -0.22 48.64 -28.60
C HIS A 10 1.02 47.74 -28.52
N ARG A 11 2.21 48.37 -28.58
CA ARG A 11 3.44 47.76 -28.08
C ARG A 11 3.31 47.70 -26.56
N PHE A 12 3.04 46.51 -26.03
CA PHE A 12 3.30 46.22 -24.63
C PHE A 12 4.80 45.91 -24.51
N GLU A 13 5.55 46.87 -24.00
CA GLU A 13 6.95 46.68 -23.63
C GLU A 13 7.02 45.68 -22.46
N VAL A 14 7.63 44.52 -22.70
CA VAL A 14 7.95 43.54 -21.67
C VAL A 14 9.16 44.09 -20.89
N PRO A 15 9.04 44.39 -19.59
CA PRO A 15 10.22 44.79 -18.83
C PRO A 15 11.10 43.55 -18.61
N LEU A 16 12.26 43.54 -19.27
CA LEU A 16 13.41 42.69 -18.96
C LEU A 16 13.88 42.96 -17.53
N ARG A 17 13.27 42.28 -16.54
CA ARG A 17 13.83 42.21 -15.19
C ARG A 17 14.98 41.21 -15.18
N ALA A 18 16.17 41.77 -15.09
CA ALA A 18 17.46 41.14 -14.95
C ALA A 18 17.50 40.05 -13.86
N GLY A 19 17.54 38.79 -14.28
CA GLY A 19 18.66 37.85 -14.14
C GLY A 19 19.35 37.56 -12.80
N ALA A 20 19.25 38.36 -11.75
CA ALA A 20 20.13 38.22 -10.57
C ALA A 20 19.49 37.54 -9.34
N GLY A 21 18.15 37.43 -9.28
CA GLY A 21 17.43 36.78 -8.17
C GLY A 21 17.07 35.30 -8.39
N ARG A 22 17.31 34.74 -9.58
CA ARG A 22 16.84 33.39 -9.95
C ARG A 22 17.72 32.25 -9.44
N GLN A 23 18.98 32.53 -9.09
CA GLN A 23 19.93 31.50 -8.67
C GLN A 23 19.81 31.14 -7.18
N ALA A 24 19.42 32.08 -6.32
CA ALA A 24 19.13 31.81 -4.91
C ALA A 24 17.83 31.02 -4.73
N HIS A 25 16.76 31.42 -5.44
CA HIS A 25 15.48 30.70 -5.43
C HIS A 25 15.57 29.29 -6.02
N ALA A 26 16.40 29.04 -7.05
CA ALA A 26 16.59 27.69 -7.58
C ALA A 26 17.23 26.71 -6.56
N GLY A 27 17.97 27.22 -5.58
CA GLY A 27 18.52 26.43 -4.47
C GLY A 27 17.50 26.15 -3.37
N GLU A 28 16.73 27.18 -2.97
CA GLU A 28 15.61 27.05 -2.01
C GLU A 28 14.50 26.13 -2.55
N ASP A 29 14.20 26.21 -3.85
CA ASP A 29 13.23 25.36 -4.55
C ASP A 29 13.65 23.88 -4.48
N ARG A 30 14.94 23.58 -4.66
CA ARG A 30 15.46 22.20 -4.61
C ARG A 30 15.43 21.61 -3.21
N VAL A 31 15.80 22.38 -2.19
CA VAL A 31 15.75 21.93 -0.79
C VAL A 31 14.29 21.68 -0.39
N THR A 32 13.38 22.58 -0.78
CA THR A 32 11.94 22.43 -0.52
C THR A 32 11.35 21.22 -1.25
N GLN A 33 11.72 21.00 -2.52
CA GLN A 33 11.32 19.82 -3.28
C GLN A 33 11.84 18.52 -2.65
N LEU A 34 13.09 18.51 -2.17
CA LEU A 34 13.67 17.35 -1.51
C LEU A 34 12.99 17.06 -0.17
N LEU A 35 12.76 18.08 0.66
CA LEU A 35 12.03 17.95 1.92
C LEU A 35 10.59 17.47 1.68
N GLN A 36 9.92 17.99 0.66
CA GLN A 36 8.57 17.57 0.30
C GLN A 36 8.54 16.13 -0.23
N ALA A 37 9.51 15.72 -1.05
CA ALA A 37 9.64 14.35 -1.54
C ALA A 37 9.93 13.37 -0.38
N LEU A 38 10.74 13.76 0.61
CA LEU A 38 10.97 12.95 1.80
C LEU A 38 9.71 12.80 2.64
N LEU A 39 8.95 13.87 2.85
CA LEU A 39 7.67 13.83 3.58
C LEU A 39 6.66 12.95 2.85
N ASN A 40 6.48 13.14 1.55
CA ASN A 40 5.61 12.30 0.72
C ASN A 40 6.07 10.83 0.73
N GLY A 41 7.38 10.60 0.76
CA GLY A 41 7.98 9.28 0.81
C GLY A 41 7.66 8.54 2.10
N VAL A 42 7.75 9.23 3.24
CA VAL A 42 7.34 8.68 4.54
C VAL A 42 5.83 8.42 4.55
N MET A 43 5.02 9.33 4.03
CA MET A 43 3.56 9.15 3.95
C MET A 43 3.21 7.92 3.09
N THR A 44 3.71 7.85 1.86
CA THR A 44 3.50 6.72 0.95
C THR A 44 3.98 5.41 1.58
N GLY A 45 5.18 5.41 2.16
CA GLY A 45 5.75 4.23 2.80
C GLY A 45 4.89 3.72 3.95
N ALA A 46 4.29 4.61 4.73
CA ALA A 46 3.38 4.24 5.81
C ALA A 46 2.05 3.63 5.29
N LEU A 47 1.51 4.15 4.18
CA LEU A 47 0.33 3.56 3.53
C LEU A 47 0.62 2.17 2.96
N ILE A 48 1.80 1.96 2.35
CA ILE A 48 2.25 0.67 1.82
C ILE A 48 2.60 -0.31 2.94
N ALA A 49 3.03 0.17 4.11
CA ALA A 49 3.42 -0.68 5.23
C ALA A 49 2.27 -1.56 5.73
N VAL A 50 1.04 -1.03 5.81
CA VAL A 50 -0.14 -1.77 6.29
C VAL A 50 -0.44 -3.02 5.45
N PRO A 51 -0.62 -2.93 4.11
CA PRO A 51 -0.79 -4.11 3.27
C PRO A 51 0.46 -4.98 3.20
N ALA A 52 1.68 -4.41 3.31
CA ALA A 52 2.93 -5.19 3.37
C ALA A 52 3.03 -6.04 4.64
N ILE A 53 2.57 -5.55 5.80
CA ILE A 53 2.44 -6.34 7.03
C ILE A 53 1.46 -7.49 6.80
N GLY A 54 0.30 -7.21 6.18
CA GLY A 54 -0.69 -8.24 5.86
C GLY A 54 -0.10 -9.35 4.97
N PHE A 55 0.61 -8.96 3.91
CA PHE A 55 1.32 -9.88 3.02
C PHE A 55 2.34 -10.73 3.79
N SER A 56 3.20 -10.08 4.59
CA SER A 56 4.26 -10.75 5.34
C SER A 56 3.70 -11.69 6.40
N ALA A 57 2.59 -11.34 7.05
CA ALA A 57 1.92 -12.23 8.00
C ALA A 57 1.41 -13.51 7.31
N ILE A 58 0.73 -13.36 6.17
CA ILE A 58 0.25 -14.50 5.37
C ILE A 58 1.43 -15.37 4.95
N PHE A 59 2.49 -14.76 4.41
CA PHE A 59 3.68 -15.48 3.96
C PHE A 59 4.40 -16.21 5.10
N ALA A 60 4.49 -15.58 6.29
CA ALA A 60 5.17 -16.16 7.45
C ALA A 60 4.57 -17.52 7.85
N VAL A 61 3.23 -17.63 7.79
CA VAL A 61 2.51 -18.84 8.23
C VAL A 61 2.29 -19.82 7.08
N LEU A 62 2.01 -19.34 5.87
CA LEU A 62 1.65 -20.20 4.73
C LEU A 62 2.83 -20.60 3.85
N ARG A 63 3.95 -19.85 3.92
CA ARG A 63 5.19 -20.11 3.16
C ARG A 63 5.05 -20.16 1.63
N TYR A 64 4.02 -19.51 1.08
CA TYR A 64 3.90 -19.22 -0.36
C TYR A 64 3.43 -17.78 -0.60
N PRO A 65 3.85 -17.15 -1.71
CA PRO A 65 3.39 -15.81 -2.05
C PRO A 65 1.95 -15.86 -2.55
N ASN A 66 1.07 -15.10 -1.90
CA ASN A 66 -0.34 -14.96 -2.30
C ASN A 66 -0.53 -13.63 -3.03
N PHE A 67 -0.66 -13.68 -4.36
CA PHE A 67 -0.85 -12.49 -5.21
C PHE A 67 -2.30 -12.00 -5.28
N ALA A 68 -3.27 -12.72 -4.68
CA ALA A 68 -4.64 -12.24 -4.52
C ALA A 68 -4.75 -11.03 -3.57
N ILE A 69 -3.63 -10.63 -2.96
CA ILE A 69 -3.52 -9.45 -2.12
C ILE A 69 -3.95 -8.15 -2.83
N ALA A 70 -3.73 -8.04 -4.15
CA ALA A 70 -4.23 -6.89 -4.92
C ALA A 70 -5.76 -6.83 -4.88
N ALA A 71 -6.43 -7.94 -5.17
CA ALA A 71 -7.89 -8.02 -5.11
C ALA A 71 -8.41 -7.75 -3.68
N TYR A 72 -7.72 -8.24 -2.64
CA TYR A 72 -8.12 -7.93 -1.26
C TYR A 72 -8.03 -6.43 -0.96
N ALA A 73 -6.99 -5.74 -1.45
CA ALA A 73 -6.89 -4.28 -1.32
C ALA A 73 -8.04 -3.57 -2.04
N THR A 74 -8.34 -3.97 -3.28
CA THR A 74 -9.46 -3.41 -4.05
C THR A 74 -10.80 -3.66 -3.36
N ILE A 75 -11.08 -4.90 -2.93
CA ILE A 75 -12.33 -5.25 -2.25
C ILE A 75 -12.48 -4.44 -0.95
N GLY A 76 -11.40 -4.24 -0.19
CA GLY A 76 -11.42 -3.43 1.01
C GLY A 76 -11.76 -1.97 0.74
N ALA A 77 -11.15 -1.40 -0.29
CA ALA A 77 -11.45 -0.04 -0.75
C ALA A 77 -12.93 0.12 -1.15
N PHE A 78 -13.48 -0.81 -1.94
CA PHE A 78 -14.89 -0.75 -2.35
C PHE A 78 -15.85 -1.05 -1.20
N ALA A 79 -15.51 -1.94 -0.27
CA ALA A 79 -16.31 -2.23 0.92
C ALA A 79 -16.39 -1.00 1.84
N ALA A 80 -15.27 -0.30 2.06
CA ALA A 80 -15.27 0.96 2.80
C ALA A 80 -16.05 2.04 2.06
N TRP A 81 -15.92 2.14 0.73
CA TRP A 81 -16.65 3.13 -0.06
C TRP A 81 -18.15 2.91 0.04
N TRP A 82 -18.59 1.66 -0.09
CA TRP A 82 -19.99 1.30 0.07
C TRP A 82 -20.49 1.63 1.48
N ALA A 83 -19.71 1.31 2.53
CA ALA A 83 -20.06 1.65 3.90
C ALA A 83 -20.11 3.18 4.16
N ASN A 84 -19.19 3.94 3.60
CA ASN A 84 -19.11 5.38 3.83
C ASN A 84 -20.15 6.16 3.02
N VAL A 85 -20.28 5.88 1.73
CA VAL A 85 -21.12 6.65 0.80
C VAL A 85 -22.56 6.15 0.79
N VAL A 86 -22.79 4.83 0.78
CA VAL A 86 -24.15 4.26 0.67
C VAL A 86 -24.82 4.16 2.04
N LEU A 87 -24.09 3.73 3.07
CA LEU A 87 -24.62 3.64 4.43
C LEU A 87 -24.41 4.92 5.27
N GLY A 88 -23.65 5.90 4.78
CA GLY A 88 -23.37 7.14 5.50
C GLY A 88 -22.48 6.96 6.74
N LEU A 89 -21.75 5.84 6.84
CA LEU A 89 -20.93 5.56 8.03
C LEU A 89 -19.67 6.43 8.05
N PRO A 90 -19.19 6.83 9.25
CA PRO A 90 -17.92 7.52 9.37
C PRO A 90 -16.77 6.62 8.88
N ILE A 91 -15.70 7.23 8.37
CA ILE A 91 -14.56 6.52 7.79
C ILE A 91 -13.95 5.48 8.75
N MET A 92 -13.98 5.74 10.06
CA MET A 92 -13.51 4.80 11.09
C MET A 92 -14.32 3.51 11.14
N ALA A 93 -15.65 3.60 10.99
CA ALA A 93 -16.52 2.43 10.89
C ALA A 93 -16.35 1.74 9.53
N ALA A 94 -16.17 2.50 8.45
CA ALA A 94 -15.92 1.95 7.12
C ALA A 94 -14.61 1.14 7.04
N LEU A 95 -13.57 1.52 7.79
CA LEU A 95 -12.34 0.73 7.92
C LEU A 95 -12.57 -0.62 8.61
N ALA A 96 -13.40 -0.65 9.65
CA ALA A 96 -13.76 -1.90 10.32
C ALA A 96 -14.57 -2.82 9.39
N VAL A 97 -15.48 -2.26 8.59
CA VAL A 97 -16.22 -3.00 7.56
C VAL A 97 -15.26 -3.54 6.50
N ALA A 98 -14.35 -2.71 5.98
CA ALA A 98 -13.35 -3.16 5.02
C ALA A 98 -12.50 -4.31 5.56
N PHE A 99 -11.98 -4.17 6.78
CA PHE A 99 -11.20 -5.21 7.46
C PHE A 99 -11.99 -6.53 7.59
N ALA A 100 -13.25 -6.46 8.03
CA ALA A 100 -14.08 -7.63 8.21
C ALA A 100 -14.42 -8.31 6.89
N VAL A 101 -14.87 -7.53 5.89
CA VAL A 101 -15.26 -8.06 4.57
C VAL A 101 -14.06 -8.69 3.87
N THR A 102 -12.91 -8.01 3.81
CA THR A 102 -11.73 -8.60 3.15
C THR A 102 -11.12 -9.75 3.94
N GLY A 103 -11.19 -9.72 5.27
CA GLY A 103 -10.82 -10.86 6.11
C GLY A 103 -11.65 -12.10 5.77
N VAL A 104 -12.98 -11.95 5.69
CA VAL A 104 -13.89 -13.05 5.32
C VAL A 104 -13.63 -13.52 3.89
N VAL A 105 -13.52 -12.60 2.93
CA VAL A 105 -13.26 -12.96 1.53
C VAL A 105 -11.92 -13.65 1.38
N GLY A 106 -10.88 -13.19 2.07
CA GLY A 106 -9.57 -13.83 2.08
C GLY A 106 -9.63 -15.27 2.59
N VAL A 107 -10.31 -15.50 3.73
CA VAL A 107 -10.52 -16.84 4.27
C VAL A 107 -11.32 -17.73 3.33
N ALA A 108 -12.41 -17.21 2.75
CA ALA A 108 -13.22 -17.94 1.79
C ALA A 108 -12.41 -18.34 0.56
N ALA A 109 -11.70 -17.38 -0.05
CA ALA A 109 -10.80 -17.56 -1.19
C ALA A 109 -9.78 -18.68 -0.95
N GLU A 110 -9.19 -18.72 0.23
CA GLU A 110 -8.24 -19.76 0.59
C GLU A 110 -8.91 -21.12 0.74
N GLU A 111 -9.97 -21.23 1.53
CA GLU A 111 -10.64 -22.50 1.81
C GLU A 111 -11.27 -23.11 0.54
N THR A 112 -11.81 -22.29 -0.36
CA THR A 112 -12.48 -22.78 -1.57
C THR A 112 -11.51 -23.09 -2.70
N ALA A 113 -10.48 -22.25 -2.92
CA ALA A 113 -9.61 -22.35 -4.09
C ALA A 113 -8.20 -22.81 -3.73
N LEU A 114 -7.48 -22.03 -2.92
CA LEU A 114 -6.03 -22.21 -2.76
C LEU A 114 -5.65 -23.42 -1.91
N LYS A 115 -6.42 -23.74 -0.86
CA LYS A 115 -6.17 -24.86 0.05
C LYS A 115 -6.09 -26.20 -0.66
N ARG A 116 -6.92 -26.41 -1.69
CA ARG A 116 -6.94 -27.63 -2.52
C ARG A 116 -5.67 -27.81 -3.34
N LEU A 117 -4.99 -26.71 -3.66
CA LEU A 117 -3.80 -26.69 -4.51
C LEU A 117 -2.50 -26.69 -3.70
N ARG A 118 -2.56 -26.52 -2.38
CA ARG A 118 -1.38 -26.48 -1.48
C ARG A 118 -0.50 -27.72 -1.58
N GLY A 119 -1.09 -28.90 -1.79
CA GLY A 119 -0.35 -30.16 -1.93
C GLY A 119 0.55 -30.23 -3.18
N ASN A 120 0.32 -29.36 -4.16
CA ASN A 120 1.02 -29.41 -5.45
C ASN A 120 2.29 -28.51 -5.48
N GLY A 121 2.58 -27.79 -4.40
CA GLY A 121 3.77 -26.96 -4.25
C GLY A 121 3.51 -25.45 -4.34
N ALA A 122 4.40 -24.66 -3.73
CA ALA A 122 4.22 -23.22 -3.53
C ALA A 122 4.06 -22.42 -4.83
N LEU A 123 4.76 -22.82 -5.90
CA LEU A 123 4.67 -22.14 -7.20
C LEU A 123 3.28 -22.28 -7.83
N ILE A 124 2.68 -23.47 -7.74
CA ILE A 124 1.35 -23.74 -8.29
C ILE A 124 0.29 -22.92 -7.55
N VAL A 125 0.40 -22.83 -6.22
CA VAL A 125 -0.49 -21.97 -5.41
C VAL A 125 -0.30 -20.50 -5.75
N ALA A 126 0.93 -20.04 -5.97
CA ALA A 126 1.21 -18.67 -6.37
C ALA A 126 0.55 -18.32 -7.72
N ILE A 127 0.69 -19.18 -8.73
CA ILE A 127 0.03 -19.01 -10.04
C ILE A 127 -1.50 -19.01 -9.87
N ALA A 128 -2.04 -19.94 -9.07
CA ALA A 128 -3.47 -19.98 -8.77
C ALA A 128 -3.96 -18.72 -8.07
N SER A 129 -3.15 -18.10 -7.20
CA SER A 129 -3.49 -16.84 -6.54
C SER A 129 -3.54 -15.65 -7.51
N ILE A 130 -2.75 -15.67 -8.59
CA ILE A 130 -2.83 -14.67 -9.67
C ILE A 130 -4.15 -14.84 -10.44
N ALA A 131 -4.54 -16.08 -10.75
CA ALA A 131 -5.83 -16.36 -11.37
C ALA A 131 -7.00 -15.93 -10.47
N LEU A 132 -6.90 -16.22 -9.18
CA LEU A 132 -7.88 -15.79 -8.18
C LEU A 132 -7.96 -14.27 -8.07
N ASN A 133 -6.81 -13.58 -8.13
CA ASN A 133 -6.77 -12.12 -8.18
C ASN A 133 -7.59 -11.59 -9.35
N LEU A 134 -7.40 -12.15 -10.54
CA LEU A 134 -8.13 -11.75 -11.75
C LEU A 134 -9.63 -12.01 -11.62
N VAL A 135 -10.04 -13.15 -11.06
CA VAL A 135 -11.46 -13.46 -10.84
C VAL A 135 -12.08 -12.47 -9.87
N LEU A 136 -11.47 -12.23 -8.71
CA LEU A 136 -11.98 -11.31 -7.70
C LEU A 136 -12.02 -9.86 -8.21
N GLU A 137 -11.00 -9.43 -8.95
CA GLU A 137 -10.99 -8.10 -9.58
C GLU A 137 -12.15 -7.95 -10.57
N ASN A 138 -12.39 -8.94 -11.43
CA ASN A 138 -13.50 -8.90 -12.38
C ASN A 138 -14.87 -8.94 -11.70
N ILE A 139 -15.00 -9.62 -10.56
CA ILE A 139 -16.22 -9.56 -9.75
C ILE A 139 -16.47 -8.13 -9.24
N VAL A 140 -15.44 -7.46 -8.74
CA VAL A 140 -15.57 -6.05 -8.31
C VAL A 140 -15.92 -5.14 -9.49
N ARG A 141 -15.25 -5.31 -10.64
CA ARG A 141 -15.56 -4.57 -11.88
C ARG A 141 -16.99 -4.78 -12.33
N PHE A 142 -17.50 -6.00 -12.25
CA PHE A 142 -18.86 -6.33 -12.64
C PHE A 142 -19.90 -5.69 -11.71
N LEU A 143 -19.65 -5.69 -10.40
CA LEU A 143 -20.57 -5.14 -9.40
C LEU A 143 -20.57 -3.61 -9.35
N PHE A 144 -19.40 -2.98 -9.49
CA PHE A 144 -19.23 -1.54 -9.25
C PHE A 144 -18.84 -0.74 -10.51
N GLY A 145 -18.63 -1.38 -11.66
CA GLY A 145 -18.18 -0.72 -12.87
C GLY A 145 -16.69 -0.32 -12.83
N ASN A 146 -16.27 0.51 -13.78
CA ASN A 146 -14.88 0.93 -13.97
C ASN A 146 -14.65 2.44 -13.75
N GLU A 147 -15.62 3.11 -13.12
CA GLU A 147 -15.51 4.54 -12.83
C GLU A 147 -14.63 4.79 -11.60
N MET A 148 -13.92 5.91 -11.61
CA MET A 148 -13.19 6.38 -10.43
C MET A 148 -14.18 6.87 -9.38
N ARG A 149 -14.01 6.42 -8.15
CA ARG A 149 -14.85 6.78 -7.01
C ARG A 149 -14.00 7.35 -5.88
N GLY A 150 -14.60 8.24 -5.09
CA GLY A 150 -14.00 8.82 -3.89
C GLY A 150 -14.89 8.59 -2.66
N TYR A 151 -14.31 8.74 -1.49
CA TYR A 151 -15.03 8.71 -0.21
C TYR A 151 -15.73 10.06 0.04
N ASP A 152 -16.86 10.03 0.74
CA ASP A 152 -17.55 11.25 1.17
C ASP A 152 -16.93 11.74 2.48
N LEU A 153 -16.06 12.75 2.35
CA LEU A 153 -15.28 13.32 3.43
C LEU A 153 -15.44 14.83 3.44
N PRO A 154 -15.48 15.47 4.63
CA PRO A 154 -15.54 16.92 4.71
C PRO A 154 -14.30 17.52 4.06
N ILE A 155 -14.52 18.42 3.10
CA ILE A 155 -13.44 19.10 2.38
C ILE A 155 -12.67 19.98 3.39
N ALA A 156 -11.45 19.56 3.71
CA ALA A 156 -10.55 20.29 4.58
C ALA A 156 -9.45 20.96 3.75
N ARG A 157 -9.15 22.22 4.07
CA ARG A 157 -8.11 22.98 3.37
C ARG A 157 -6.72 22.48 3.78
N ASP A 158 -5.81 22.39 2.81
CA ASP A 158 -4.44 21.95 3.05
C ASP A 158 -3.73 22.79 4.12
N LEU A 159 -3.06 22.09 5.05
CA LEU A 159 -2.22 22.72 6.06
C LEU A 159 -0.90 23.13 5.40
N ARG A 160 -0.56 24.41 5.51
CA ARG A 160 0.69 24.97 5.00
C ARG A 160 1.62 25.21 6.17
N PHE A 161 2.74 24.48 6.22
CA PHE A 161 3.83 24.72 7.15
C PHE A 161 4.96 25.42 6.38
N GLY A 162 4.89 26.75 6.26
CA GLY A 162 5.78 27.49 5.34
C GLY A 162 5.51 27.12 3.88
N ASP A 163 6.55 26.74 3.14
CA ASP A 163 6.46 26.27 1.74
C ASP A 163 6.07 24.79 1.61
N LEU A 164 5.96 24.06 2.73
CA LEU A 164 5.53 22.66 2.74
C LEU A 164 4.00 22.57 2.79
N ARG A 165 3.45 21.78 1.88
CA ARG A 165 2.01 21.53 1.77
C ARG A 165 1.70 20.10 2.19
N VAL A 166 0.95 19.97 3.28
CA VAL A 166 0.49 18.67 3.79
C VAL A 166 -1.03 18.66 3.80
N GLY A 167 -1.61 17.72 3.06
CA GLY A 167 -3.06 17.52 3.07
C GLY A 167 -3.52 17.01 4.44
N PRO A 168 -4.59 17.54 5.04
CA PRO A 168 -5.13 17.01 6.29
C PRO A 168 -5.53 15.53 6.14
N GLN A 169 -5.97 15.13 4.96
CA GLN A 169 -6.30 13.74 4.63
C GLN A 169 -5.07 12.82 4.67
N GLN A 170 -3.95 13.27 4.13
CA GLN A 170 -2.67 12.55 4.17
C GLN A 170 -2.18 12.35 5.60
N LEU A 171 -2.30 13.39 6.43
CA LEU A 171 -1.90 13.32 7.83
C LEU A 171 -2.78 12.35 8.63
N GLN A 172 -4.08 12.33 8.37
CA GLN A 172 -5.00 11.36 8.98
C GLN A 172 -4.68 9.93 8.56
N SER A 173 -4.45 9.69 7.27
CA SER A 173 -4.06 8.36 6.75
C SER A 173 -2.71 7.91 7.31
N LEU A 174 -1.73 8.81 7.43
CA LEU A 174 -0.45 8.54 8.09
C LEU A 174 -0.66 8.15 9.56
N LEU A 175 -1.38 8.97 10.33
CA LEU A 175 -1.65 8.68 11.74
C LEU A 175 -2.34 7.32 11.92
N LEU A 176 -3.36 7.06 11.10
CA LEU A 176 -4.10 5.81 11.14
C LEU A 176 -3.22 4.61 10.78
N SER A 177 -2.37 4.74 9.76
CA SER A 177 -1.41 3.68 9.41
C SER A 177 -0.45 3.38 10.57
N VAL A 178 0.07 4.41 11.26
CA VAL A 178 0.94 4.25 12.43
C VAL A 178 0.21 3.56 13.57
N VAL A 179 -1.04 3.95 13.83
CA VAL A 179 -1.88 3.30 14.86
C VAL A 179 -2.11 1.82 14.52
N ILE A 180 -2.41 1.49 13.26
CA ILE A 180 -2.61 0.10 12.81
C ILE A 180 -1.31 -0.72 12.93
N MET A 181 -0.17 -0.15 12.51
CA MET A 181 1.13 -0.78 12.65
C MET A 181 1.47 -1.06 14.12
N ALA A 182 1.25 -0.08 14.99
CA ALA A 182 1.46 -0.23 16.43
C ALA A 182 0.51 -1.27 17.03
N ALA A 183 -0.77 -1.24 16.66
CA ALA A 183 -1.77 -2.22 17.10
C ALA A 183 -1.38 -3.64 16.68
N MET A 184 -0.92 -3.83 15.43
CA MET A 184 -0.47 -5.13 14.95
C MET A 184 0.82 -5.59 15.65
N PHE A 185 1.77 -4.69 15.91
CA PHE A 185 2.96 -5.00 16.70
C PHE A 185 2.61 -5.45 18.13
N LEU A 186 1.72 -4.72 18.81
CA LEU A 186 1.23 -5.09 20.14
C LEU A 186 0.48 -6.42 20.10
N PHE A 187 -0.36 -6.64 19.09
CA PHE A 187 -1.09 -7.88 18.90
C PHE A 187 -0.12 -9.08 18.80
N LEU A 188 0.91 -8.97 17.98
CA LEU A 188 1.91 -10.04 17.80
C LEU A 188 2.75 -10.29 19.05
N ARG A 189 3.12 -9.22 19.75
CA ARG A 189 4.01 -9.28 20.92
C ARG A 189 3.30 -9.83 22.16
N TYR A 190 2.08 -9.35 22.43
CA TYR A 190 1.42 -9.57 23.72
C TYR A 190 0.30 -10.61 23.69
N THR A 191 -0.33 -10.90 22.55
CA THR A 191 -1.47 -11.83 22.51
C THR A 191 -1.05 -13.30 22.36
N ARG A 192 -1.94 -14.22 22.80
CA ARG A 192 -1.75 -15.66 22.63
C ARG A 192 -1.75 -16.07 21.16
N PHE A 193 -2.63 -15.47 20.35
CA PHE A 193 -2.66 -15.69 18.90
C PHE A 193 -1.37 -15.20 18.22
N GLY A 194 -0.86 -14.03 18.62
CA GLY A 194 0.43 -13.51 18.14
C GLY A 194 1.61 -14.44 18.42
N LYS A 195 1.66 -15.04 19.62
CA LYS A 195 2.66 -16.06 19.97
C LYS A 195 2.48 -17.35 19.18
N ALA A 196 1.25 -17.80 18.99
CA ALA A 196 0.95 -19.00 18.22
C ALA A 196 1.28 -18.85 16.72
N MET A 197 1.02 -17.68 16.13
CA MET A 197 1.41 -17.37 14.75
C MET A 197 2.92 -17.46 14.56
N ARG A 198 3.71 -16.92 15.50
CA ARG A 198 5.18 -17.03 15.46
C ARG A 198 5.63 -18.48 15.61
N ALA A 199 5.07 -19.22 16.56
CA ALA A 199 5.40 -20.64 16.74
C ALA A 199 5.10 -21.49 15.48
N VAL A 200 3.97 -21.24 14.81
CA VAL A 200 3.62 -21.93 13.55
C VAL A 200 4.50 -21.47 12.39
N ALA A 201 4.88 -20.18 12.34
CA ALA A 201 5.82 -19.68 11.35
C ALA A 201 7.19 -20.34 11.52
N ASP A 202 7.69 -20.49 12.74
CA ASP A 202 9.00 -21.11 13.03
C ASP A 202 9.00 -22.59 12.60
N ASN A 203 8.07 -23.38 13.15
CA ASN A 203 7.90 -24.78 12.76
C ASN A 203 6.47 -25.27 13.05
N PRO A 204 5.65 -25.54 12.02
CA PRO A 204 4.27 -25.96 12.21
C PRO A 204 4.14 -27.34 12.88
N ASP A 205 5.11 -28.24 12.70
CA ASP A 205 5.08 -29.58 13.30
C ASP A 205 5.45 -29.55 14.79
N LEU A 206 6.43 -28.74 15.19
CA LEU A 206 6.73 -28.50 16.60
C LEU A 206 5.58 -27.76 17.31
N ALA A 207 4.91 -26.84 16.61
CA ALA A 207 3.73 -26.16 17.14
C ALA A 207 2.59 -27.14 17.43
N ARG A 208 2.37 -28.14 16.56
CA ARG A 208 1.39 -29.22 16.78
C ARG A 208 1.68 -30.02 18.05
N LEU A 209 2.95 -30.34 18.31
CA LEU A 209 3.35 -31.04 19.55
C LEU A 209 3.07 -30.23 20.82
N LYS A 210 2.98 -28.90 20.70
CA LYS A 210 2.58 -27.99 21.79
C LYS A 210 1.07 -27.74 21.85
N GLY A 211 0.27 -28.49 21.08
CA GLY A 211 -1.19 -28.37 21.05
C GLY A 211 -1.71 -27.15 20.26
N ILE A 212 -0.85 -26.50 19.46
CA ILE A 212 -1.24 -25.40 18.58
C ILE A 212 -1.61 -26.00 17.23
N ASP A 213 -2.85 -25.80 16.79
CA ASP A 213 -3.33 -26.27 15.48
C ASP A 213 -2.95 -25.30 14.36
N PRO A 214 -2.01 -25.66 13.44
CA PRO A 214 -1.58 -24.77 12.37
C PRO A 214 -2.69 -24.40 11.40
N ALA A 215 -3.72 -25.25 11.23
CA ALA A 215 -4.82 -24.96 10.32
C ALA A 215 -5.69 -23.81 10.86
N LYS A 216 -5.98 -23.81 12.17
CA LYS A 216 -6.70 -22.71 12.82
C LYS A 216 -5.89 -21.42 12.80
N ILE A 217 -4.59 -21.52 13.08
CA ILE A 217 -3.69 -20.36 13.04
C ILE A 217 -3.62 -19.79 11.62
N ALA A 218 -3.52 -20.63 10.59
CA ALA A 218 -3.54 -20.21 9.19
C ALA A 218 -4.80 -19.41 8.82
N ILE A 219 -6.00 -19.86 9.25
CA ILE A 219 -7.26 -19.15 9.00
C ILE A 219 -7.25 -17.78 9.69
N VAL A 220 -6.81 -17.70 10.96
CA VAL A 220 -6.74 -16.45 11.72
C VAL A 220 -5.73 -15.49 11.09
N THR A 221 -4.55 -15.98 10.72
CA THR A 221 -3.52 -15.19 10.03
C THR A 221 -4.02 -14.66 8.70
N LEU A 222 -4.75 -15.48 7.95
CA LEU A 222 -5.30 -15.07 6.67
C LEU A 222 -6.41 -14.02 6.82
N PHE A 223 -7.30 -14.19 7.79
CA PHE A 223 -8.32 -13.19 8.13
C PHE A 223 -7.68 -11.85 8.48
N LEU A 224 -6.67 -11.87 9.37
CA LEU A 224 -5.93 -10.68 9.78
C LEU A 224 -5.15 -10.06 8.61
N GLY A 225 -4.47 -10.88 7.82
CA GLY A 225 -3.64 -10.45 6.71
C GLY A 225 -4.44 -9.83 5.59
N ALA A 226 -5.49 -10.51 5.11
CA ALA A 226 -6.40 -9.99 4.09
C ALA A 226 -7.20 -8.79 4.62
N GLY A 227 -7.58 -8.80 5.89
CA GLY A 227 -8.17 -7.66 6.60
C GLY A 227 -7.28 -6.42 6.54
N LEU A 228 -6.02 -6.55 6.97
CA LEU A 228 -5.03 -5.47 6.91
C LEU A 228 -4.77 -4.98 5.49
N THR A 229 -4.66 -5.90 4.54
CA THR A 229 -4.51 -5.52 3.12
C THR A 229 -5.70 -4.70 2.65
N GLY A 230 -6.92 -5.11 2.99
CA GLY A 230 -8.14 -4.36 2.68
C GLY A 230 -8.10 -2.95 3.23
N VAL A 231 -7.73 -2.82 4.51
CA VAL A 231 -7.52 -1.50 5.16
C VAL A 231 -6.44 -0.69 4.45
N GLY A 232 -5.33 -1.31 4.03
CA GLY A 232 -4.31 -0.69 3.20
C GLY A 232 -4.89 -0.10 1.90
N GLY A 233 -5.76 -0.85 1.23
CA GLY A 233 -6.48 -0.38 0.05
C GLY A 233 -7.38 0.83 0.33
N VAL A 234 -8.03 0.89 1.50
CA VAL A 234 -8.79 2.06 1.94
C VAL A 234 -7.86 3.26 2.10
N LEU A 235 -6.75 3.11 2.83
CA LEU A 235 -5.77 4.16 3.08
C LEU A 235 -5.20 4.75 1.79
N ILE A 236 -4.88 3.91 0.81
CA ILE A 236 -4.42 4.33 -0.52
C ILE A 236 -5.54 5.05 -1.28
N GLY A 237 -6.77 4.54 -1.19
CA GLY A 237 -7.94 5.17 -1.80
C GLY A 237 -8.30 6.52 -1.21
N LEU A 238 -8.00 6.76 0.08
CA LEU A 238 -8.21 8.03 0.76
C LEU A 238 -7.23 9.12 0.31
N ASP A 239 -6.02 8.74 -0.10
CA ASP A 239 -5.02 9.66 -0.64
C ASP A 239 -5.27 10.01 -2.11
N THR A 240 -5.84 9.06 -2.86
CA THR A 240 -6.06 9.20 -4.30
C THR A 240 -7.54 9.08 -4.65
N SER A 241 -7.92 7.97 -5.27
CA SER A 241 -9.28 7.59 -5.62
C SER A 241 -9.28 6.09 -5.84
N ILE A 242 -10.45 5.48 -5.82
CA ILE A 242 -10.59 4.03 -5.98
C ILE A 242 -11.15 3.72 -7.36
N ASP A 243 -10.57 2.74 -8.01
CA ASP A 243 -11.13 2.06 -9.16
C ASP A 243 -10.72 0.57 -9.07
N PRO A 244 -11.29 -0.32 -9.88
CA PRO A 244 -11.01 -1.74 -9.73
C PRO A 244 -9.54 -2.14 -9.90
N LEU A 245 -8.70 -1.30 -10.53
CA LEU A 245 -7.24 -1.52 -10.66
C LEU A 245 -6.43 -1.00 -9.48
N THR A 246 -7.05 -0.40 -8.46
CA THR A 246 -6.32 0.18 -7.31
C THR A 246 -5.38 -0.84 -6.67
N GLY A 247 -5.82 -2.07 -6.43
CA GLY A 247 -4.99 -3.14 -5.89
C GLY A 247 -3.83 -3.55 -6.80
N TYR A 248 -4.07 -3.62 -8.11
CA TYR A 248 -3.03 -3.98 -9.08
C TYR A 248 -1.89 -2.96 -9.10
N ARG A 249 -2.21 -1.65 -9.02
CA ARG A 249 -1.22 -0.57 -9.01
C ARG A 249 -0.26 -0.64 -7.82
N VAL A 250 -0.73 -1.12 -6.68
CA VAL A 250 0.08 -1.21 -5.45
C VAL A 250 0.67 -2.59 -5.21
N LEU A 251 0.27 -3.60 -5.98
CA LEU A 251 0.74 -4.98 -5.83
C LEU A 251 2.26 -5.07 -5.82
N LEU A 252 2.90 -4.42 -6.81
CA LEU A 252 4.35 -4.46 -6.96
C LEU A 252 5.04 -3.76 -5.79
N SER A 253 4.56 -2.59 -5.37
CA SER A 253 5.16 -1.85 -4.26
C SER A 253 4.99 -2.59 -2.93
N VAL A 254 3.83 -3.20 -2.68
CA VAL A 254 3.59 -4.03 -1.47
C VAL A 254 4.50 -5.25 -1.46
N PHE A 255 4.61 -5.95 -2.59
CA PHE A 255 5.49 -7.10 -2.72
C PHE A 255 6.97 -6.70 -2.57
N ALA A 256 7.40 -5.61 -3.23
CA ALA A 256 8.74 -5.07 -3.11
C ALA A 256 9.08 -4.70 -1.67
N ALA A 257 8.18 -4.02 -0.96
CA ALA A 257 8.35 -3.66 0.44
C ALA A 257 8.53 -4.90 1.34
N ALA A 258 7.72 -5.94 1.12
CA ALA A 258 7.81 -7.17 1.89
C ALA A 258 9.11 -7.96 1.60
N VAL A 259 9.52 -8.04 0.33
CA VAL A 259 10.78 -8.69 -0.07
C VAL A 259 11.99 -7.92 0.48
N LEU A 260 11.97 -6.59 0.34
CA LEU A 260 13.03 -5.70 0.84
C LEU A 260 13.16 -5.84 2.37
N GLY A 261 12.03 -5.88 3.07
CA GLY A 261 11.98 -6.12 4.51
C GLY A 261 12.44 -7.51 4.97
N GLY A 262 12.33 -8.50 4.08
CA GLY A 262 12.48 -9.92 4.39
C GLY A 262 11.12 -10.58 4.53
N LEU A 263 10.82 -11.52 3.63
CA LEU A 263 9.54 -12.21 3.58
C LEU A 263 9.26 -12.93 4.91
N GLY A 264 8.09 -12.65 5.49
CA GLY A 264 7.67 -13.21 6.77
C GLY A 264 8.08 -12.41 8.00
N SER A 265 8.92 -11.38 7.87
CA SER A 265 9.25 -10.46 8.96
C SER A 265 8.34 -9.24 8.94
N ILE A 266 7.46 -9.13 9.94
CA ILE A 266 6.52 -8.00 10.05
C ILE A 266 7.24 -6.67 10.33
N PRO A 267 8.20 -6.57 11.27
CA PRO A 267 9.02 -5.37 11.42
C PRO A 267 9.86 -5.07 10.18
N GLY A 268 10.34 -6.12 9.50
CA GLY A 268 11.01 -6.01 8.21
C GLY A 268 10.14 -5.34 7.16
N ALA A 269 8.88 -5.78 7.02
CA ALA A 269 7.93 -5.21 6.07
C ALA A 269 7.70 -3.70 6.27
N VAL A 270 7.66 -3.24 7.52
CA VAL A 270 7.52 -1.80 7.84
C VAL A 270 8.76 -1.03 7.39
N ALA A 271 9.95 -1.49 7.78
CA ALA A 271 11.19 -0.84 7.36
C ALA A 271 11.34 -0.85 5.83
N GLY A 272 10.99 -1.97 5.19
CA GLY A 272 11.00 -2.13 3.75
C GLY A 272 10.04 -1.20 3.02
N ALA A 273 8.81 -1.05 3.53
CA ALA A 273 7.82 -0.13 2.99
C ALA A 273 8.23 1.34 3.14
N LEU A 274 8.81 1.74 4.28
CA LEU A 274 9.31 3.10 4.48
C LEU A 274 10.47 3.42 3.54
N MET A 275 11.46 2.52 3.42
CA MET A 275 12.57 2.71 2.48
C MET A 275 12.09 2.76 1.03
N LEU A 276 11.16 1.88 0.65
CA LEU A 276 10.59 1.86 -0.69
C LEU A 276 9.80 3.14 -0.98
N GLY A 277 8.94 3.59 -0.06
CA GLY A 277 8.15 4.81 -0.24
C GLY A 277 9.04 6.05 -0.42
N ILE A 278 10.10 6.16 0.38
CA ILE A 278 11.10 7.23 0.23
C ILE A 278 11.82 7.12 -1.12
N ALA A 279 12.22 5.92 -1.53
CA ALA A 279 12.88 5.71 -2.82
C ALA A 279 11.97 6.06 -4.01
N GLU A 280 10.70 5.64 -3.96
CA GLU A 280 9.72 5.94 -5.03
C GLU A 280 9.48 7.44 -5.17
N GLU A 281 9.29 8.16 -4.06
CA GLU A 281 9.03 9.61 -4.09
C GLU A 281 10.27 10.42 -4.47
N LEU A 282 11.46 10.02 -4.01
CA LEU A 282 12.71 10.65 -4.46
C LEU A 282 12.98 10.41 -5.96
N ALA A 283 12.60 9.24 -6.47
CA ALA A 283 12.78 8.94 -7.90
C ALA A 283 11.94 9.84 -8.80
N LEU A 284 10.79 10.36 -8.32
CA LEU A 284 9.97 11.31 -9.07
C LEU A 284 10.69 12.63 -9.39
N LEU A 285 11.78 12.95 -8.66
CA LEU A 285 12.62 14.12 -8.96
C LEU A 285 13.52 13.91 -10.18
N ALA A 286 13.81 12.66 -10.54
CA ALA A 286 14.72 12.30 -11.62
C ALA A 286 14.03 11.57 -12.79
N VAL A 287 12.89 10.94 -12.54
CA VAL A 287 12.21 10.02 -13.47
C VAL A 287 10.72 10.40 -13.59
N PRO A 288 10.11 10.29 -14.79
CA PRO A 288 8.68 10.51 -14.95
C PRO A 288 7.82 9.61 -14.04
N ALA A 289 6.69 10.14 -13.58
CA ALA A 289 5.78 9.44 -12.66
C ALA A 289 5.28 8.08 -13.17
N THR A 290 5.20 7.88 -14.48
CA THR A 290 4.86 6.59 -15.11
C THR A 290 5.80 5.45 -14.69
N TYR A 291 7.06 5.76 -14.39
CA TYR A 291 8.07 4.77 -14.01
C TYR A 291 8.27 4.68 -12.50
N ARG A 292 7.40 5.31 -11.69
CA ARG A 292 7.47 5.25 -10.22
C ARG A 292 7.54 3.81 -9.71
N THR A 293 6.68 2.93 -10.21
CA THR A 293 6.63 1.52 -9.79
C THR A 293 7.85 0.71 -10.26
N ALA A 294 8.58 1.17 -11.29
CA ALA A 294 9.82 0.53 -11.73
C ALA A 294 10.92 0.61 -10.66
N VAL A 295 10.87 1.63 -9.79
CA VAL A 295 11.77 1.76 -8.64
C VAL A 295 11.65 0.57 -7.70
N GLY A 296 10.42 0.08 -7.45
CA GLY A 296 10.20 -1.12 -6.66
C GLY A 296 10.81 -2.37 -7.28
N PHE A 297 10.75 -2.51 -8.61
CA PHE A 297 11.39 -3.61 -9.31
C PHE A 297 12.92 -3.57 -9.19
N VAL A 298 13.52 -2.38 -9.37
CA VAL A 298 14.96 -2.17 -9.18
C VAL A 298 15.37 -2.44 -7.74
N ALA A 299 14.57 -1.99 -6.76
CA ALA A 299 14.82 -2.23 -5.35
C ALA A 299 14.82 -3.73 -5.01
N ILE A 300 13.88 -4.51 -5.56
CA ILE A 300 13.88 -5.98 -5.45
C ILE A 300 15.17 -6.55 -6.04
N LEU A 301 15.55 -6.14 -7.27
CA LEU A 301 16.71 -6.67 -7.96
C LEU A 301 17.99 -6.41 -7.17
N LEU A 302 18.21 -5.16 -6.74
CA LEU A 302 19.34 -4.78 -5.90
C LEU A 302 19.34 -5.57 -4.59
N MET A 303 18.18 -5.73 -3.95
CA MET A 303 18.10 -6.46 -2.70
C MET A 303 18.42 -7.95 -2.88
N LEU A 304 17.92 -8.58 -3.95
CA LEU A 304 18.24 -9.98 -4.23
C LEU A 304 19.71 -10.18 -4.59
N THR A 305 20.34 -9.21 -5.27
CA THR A 305 21.77 -9.25 -5.60
C THR A 305 22.65 -9.08 -4.36
N PHE A 306 22.38 -8.09 -3.52
CA PHE A 306 23.26 -7.77 -2.39
C PHE A 306 22.88 -8.48 -1.09
N ARG A 307 21.61 -8.83 -0.90
CA ARG A 307 21.12 -9.41 0.35
C ARG A 307 19.82 -10.22 0.18
N PRO A 308 19.89 -11.43 -0.39
CA PRO A 308 18.72 -12.25 -0.78
C PRO A 308 17.77 -12.64 0.36
N ARG A 309 18.17 -12.41 1.62
CA ARG A 309 17.33 -12.66 2.81
C ARG A 309 16.48 -11.46 3.25
N GLY A 310 16.60 -10.28 2.62
CA GLY A 310 15.92 -9.08 3.10
C GLY A 310 16.67 -8.36 4.24
N LEU A 311 16.17 -7.22 4.69
CA LEU A 311 16.83 -6.38 5.70
C LEU A 311 16.86 -7.01 7.09
N LEU A 312 15.76 -7.68 7.46
CA LEU A 312 15.56 -8.30 8.77
C LEU A 312 15.18 -9.78 8.66
N GLY A 313 15.47 -10.44 7.53
CA GLY A 313 15.22 -11.87 7.38
C GLY A 313 16.10 -12.70 8.31
N GLU A 314 15.47 -13.59 9.07
CA GLU A 314 16.16 -14.46 10.02
C GLU A 314 17.21 -15.33 9.30
N ARG A 315 18.34 -15.52 10.00
CA ARG A 315 19.33 -16.54 9.62
C ARG A 315 18.62 -17.88 9.71
N ALA A 316 18.53 -18.61 8.60
CA ALA A 316 18.32 -20.05 8.68
C ALA A 316 19.49 -20.60 9.52
N ALA A 317 19.19 -20.96 10.77
CA ALA A 317 20.08 -21.69 11.65
C ALA A 317 19.86 -23.19 11.41
#